data_AF-A0A1I3SB55-F1
#
_entry.id   AF-A0A1I3SB55-F1
#
_cell.length_a   1.000
_cell.length_b   1.000
_cell.length_c   1.000
_cell.angle_alpha   90.00
_cell.angle_beta   90.00
_cell.angle_gamma   90.00
#
_symmetry.space_group_name_H-M   'P 1'
#
loop_
_entity.id
_entity.type
_entity.pdbx_description
1 polymer ?
#
loop_
_entity_poly.entity_id
_entity_poly.type
_entity_poly.pdbx_seq_one_letter_code
_entity_poly.pdbx_strand_id
1 'polypeptide(L)'
;MAGAAYQVNVSATDDETFEFTCEWTLADGSDFPWADYAYAYELKRDRRLVLALTGGDGLLITAENNKITVQPPMTTRLCPGVYRHGCRITQIDTGKTIQVFDGTVTVTEGNF
;
A
#
# COMPACT_ATOMS: atom_id res chain seq x y z
N MET A 1 -17.46 5.71 9.94
CA MET A 1 -16.08 5.71 9.45
C MET A 1 -16.13 6.24 8.03
N ALA A 2 -15.41 7.32 7.71
CA ALA A 2 -15.29 7.76 6.32
C ALA A 2 -14.56 6.67 5.54
N GLY A 3 -15.09 6.29 4.37
CA GLY A 3 -14.40 5.36 3.46
C GLY A 3 -13.11 5.98 2.93
N ALA A 4 -12.22 5.15 2.40
CA ALA A 4 -11.03 5.65 1.72
C ALA A 4 -11.42 6.60 0.57
N ALA A 5 -10.60 7.63 0.35
CA ALA A 5 -10.85 8.58 -0.73
C ALA A 5 -10.63 7.97 -2.12
N TYR A 6 -9.77 6.95 -2.21
CA TYR A 6 -9.38 6.32 -3.46
C TYR A 6 -9.56 4.81 -3.42
N GLN A 7 -9.74 4.20 -4.59
CA GLN A 7 -9.70 2.76 -4.77
C GLN A 7 -8.51 2.35 -5.64
N VAL A 8 -7.67 1.43 -5.14
CA VAL A 8 -6.52 0.88 -5.89
C VAL A 8 -6.70 -0.62 -6.03
N ASN A 9 -6.73 -1.13 -7.26
CA ASN A 9 -6.83 -2.56 -7.53
C ASN A 9 -5.56 -3.02 -8.27
N VAL A 10 -4.93 -4.08 -7.77
CA VAL A 10 -3.69 -4.63 -8.31
C VAL A 10 -3.95 -6.08 -8.73
N SER A 11 -3.35 -6.51 -9.84
CA SER A 11 -3.31 -7.91 -10.25
C SER A 11 -1.86 -8.36 -10.37
N ALA A 12 -1.55 -9.55 -9.85
CA ALA A 12 -0.21 -10.14 -9.86
C ALA A 12 -0.33 -11.67 -9.99
N THR A 13 0.75 -12.36 -10.33
CA THR A 13 0.84 -13.82 -10.24
C THR A 13 1.56 -14.26 -8.96
N ASP A 14 1.40 -15.51 -8.54
CA ASP A 14 1.99 -16.02 -7.29
C ASP A 14 3.50 -16.35 -7.38
N ASP A 15 4.04 -16.43 -8.60
CA ASP A 15 5.46 -16.53 -8.90
C ASP A 15 6.17 -15.16 -8.96
N GLU A 16 5.43 -14.07 -9.10
CA GLU A 16 5.95 -12.71 -9.07
C GLU A 16 6.10 -12.15 -7.65
N THR A 17 7.07 -11.26 -7.46
CA THR A 17 7.13 -10.45 -6.25
C THR A 17 6.03 -9.40 -6.32
N PHE A 18 5.05 -9.46 -5.41
CA PHE A 18 4.00 -8.45 -5.32
C PHE A 18 4.63 -7.08 -5.03
N GLU A 19 4.64 -6.20 -6.02
CA GLU A 19 5.14 -4.84 -5.90
C GLU A 19 4.24 -3.89 -6.69
N PHE A 20 3.93 -2.73 -6.13
CA PHE A 20 3.31 -1.66 -6.88
C PHE A 20 3.73 -0.29 -6.36
N THR A 21 3.69 0.71 -7.24
CA THR A 21 4.06 2.09 -6.92
C THR A 21 2.86 3.00 -7.13
N CYS A 22 2.64 3.91 -6.20
CA CYS A 22 1.69 5.01 -6.34
C CYS A 22 2.45 6.33 -6.37
N GLU A 23 2.01 7.23 -7.25
CA GLU A 23 2.47 8.62 -7.29
C GLU A 23 1.44 9.52 -6.61
N TRP A 24 1.86 10.29 -5.62
CA TRP A 24 1.00 11.12 -4.79
C TRP A 24 1.43 12.58 -4.86
N THR A 25 0.55 13.41 -5.39
CA THR A 25 0.69 14.87 -5.38
C THR A 25 -0.51 15.48 -4.69
N LEU A 26 -0.35 16.70 -4.16
CA LEU A 26 -1.47 17.47 -3.67
C LEU A 26 -2.34 17.93 -4.85
N ALA A 27 -3.62 18.22 -4.58
CA ALA A 27 -4.58 18.58 -5.64
C ALA A 27 -4.21 19.88 -6.38
N ASP A 28 -3.38 20.73 -5.77
CA ASP A 28 -2.82 21.94 -6.38
C ASP A 28 -1.57 21.68 -7.23
N GLY A 29 -1.13 20.42 -7.32
CA GLY A 29 0.05 19.99 -8.07
C GLY A 29 1.37 20.10 -7.30
N SER A 30 1.35 20.54 -6.03
CA SER A 30 2.55 20.58 -5.20
C SER A 30 2.93 19.20 -4.66
N ASP A 31 4.19 19.08 -4.25
CA ASP A 31 4.75 17.85 -3.69
C ASP A 31 4.03 17.46 -2.39
N PHE A 32 3.83 16.17 -2.20
CA PHE A 32 3.25 15.67 -0.96
C PHE A 32 4.27 15.83 0.18
N PRO A 33 3.90 16.36 1.36
CA PRO A 33 4.83 16.58 2.47
C PRO A 33 5.19 15.26 3.18
N TRP A 34 6.04 14.46 2.55
CA TRP A 34 6.29 13.07 2.97
C TRP A 34 6.78 12.91 4.41
N ALA A 35 7.59 13.87 4.89
CA ALA A 35 8.22 13.82 6.22
C ALA A 35 7.23 14.04 7.38
N ASP A 36 6.05 14.60 7.11
CA ASP A 36 5.07 14.96 8.14
C ASP A 36 4.14 13.79 8.52
N TYR A 37 4.28 12.65 7.83
CA TYR A 37 3.38 11.51 7.96
C TYR A 37 4.12 10.20 8.22
N ALA A 38 3.51 9.33 9.03
CA ALA A 38 3.83 7.92 9.12
C ALA A 38 2.89 7.11 8.21
N TYR A 39 3.41 6.04 7.61
CA TYR A 39 2.70 5.24 6.60
C TYR A 39 2.51 3.81 7.09
N ALA A 40 1.31 3.28 6.86
CA ALA A 40 0.99 1.90 7.16
C ALA A 40 0.18 1.29 6.03
N TYR A 41 0.58 0.10 5.59
CA TYR A 41 -0.10 -0.68 4.58
C TYR A 41 -0.53 -2.02 5.17
N GLU A 42 -1.76 -2.44 4.87
CA GLU A 42 -2.28 -3.73 5.32
C GLU A 42 -2.80 -4.54 4.13
N LEU A 43 -2.51 -5.84 4.14
CA LEU A 43 -3.09 -6.84 3.25
C LEU A 43 -3.84 -7.88 4.10
N LYS A 44 -5.08 -8.19 3.74
CA LYS A 44 -5.97 -9.09 4.47
C LYS A 44 -6.64 -10.10 3.55
N ARG A 45 -6.74 -11.35 3.99
CA ARG A 45 -7.54 -12.40 3.36
C ARG A 45 -8.59 -12.88 4.34
N ASP A 46 -9.86 -12.89 3.96
CA ASP A 46 -10.98 -13.33 4.83
C ASP A 46 -10.95 -12.72 6.24
N ARG A 47 -10.65 -11.41 6.32
CA ARG A 47 -10.46 -10.61 7.56
C ARG A 47 -9.21 -10.94 8.39
N ARG A 48 -8.44 -11.96 8.03
CA ARG A 48 -7.14 -12.25 8.63
C ARG A 48 -6.07 -11.34 8.04
N LEU A 49 -5.26 -10.72 8.91
CA LEU A 49 -4.07 -9.99 8.49
C LEU A 49 -3.06 -10.96 7.87
N VAL A 50 -2.66 -10.67 6.64
CA VAL A 50 -1.65 -11.42 5.89
C VAL A 50 -0.32 -10.68 5.94
N LEU A 51 -0.38 -9.37 5.74
CA LEU A 51 0.79 -8.51 5.74
C LEU A 51 0.44 -7.16 6.37
N ALA A 52 1.37 -6.63 7.16
CA ALA A 52 1.37 -5.24 7.59
C ALA A 52 2.77 -4.68 7.32
N LEU A 53 2.83 -3.54 6.65
CA LEU A 53 4.07 -2.86 6.30
C LEU A 53 4.04 -1.44 6.88
N THR A 54 5.21 -0.94 7.23
CA THR A 54 5.42 0.44 7.72
C THR A 54 6.57 1.09 6.99
N GLY A 55 6.74 2.41 7.13
CA GLY A 55 7.88 3.13 6.55
C GLY A 55 9.21 2.46 6.90
N GLY A 56 9.99 2.08 5.88
CA GLY A 56 11.27 1.38 6.04
C GLY A 56 11.18 -0.14 6.16
N ASP A 57 9.99 -0.71 6.33
CA ASP A 57 9.72 -2.16 6.34
C ASP A 57 8.71 -2.51 5.22
N GLY A 58 9.22 -2.56 3.99
CA GLY A 58 8.46 -2.86 2.79
C GLY A 58 7.61 -1.72 2.23
N LEU A 59 7.62 -0.54 2.86
CA LEU A 59 7.19 0.72 2.25
C LEU A 59 8.41 1.59 1.96
N LEU A 60 8.68 1.80 0.67
CA LEU A 60 9.74 2.67 0.18
C LEU A 60 9.16 3.99 -0.27
N ILE A 61 9.71 5.10 0.22
CA ILE A 61 9.28 6.44 -0.15
C ILE A 61 10.40 7.09 -0.96
N THR A 62 10.04 7.52 -2.16
CA THR A 62 10.92 8.25 -3.07
C THR A 62 10.36 9.67 -3.20
N ALA A 63 10.65 10.49 -2.20
CA ALA A 63 10.05 11.82 -2.02
C ALA A 63 10.34 12.75 -3.21
N GLU A 64 11.54 12.66 -3.79
CA GLU A 64 11.96 13.44 -4.96
C GLU A 64 11.11 13.18 -6.22
N ASN A 65 10.43 12.02 -6.28
CA ASN A 65 9.57 11.62 -7.38
C ASN A 65 8.10 11.50 -6.97
N ASN A 66 7.74 11.98 -5.77
CA ASN A 66 6.40 11.86 -5.20
C ASN A 66 5.84 10.43 -5.22
N LYS A 67 6.68 9.44 -4.93
CA LYS A 67 6.29 8.03 -5.02
C LYS A 67 6.36 7.31 -3.68
N ILE A 68 5.38 6.43 -3.49
CA ILE A 68 5.41 5.38 -2.48
C ILE A 68 5.31 4.03 -3.17
N THR A 69 6.28 3.16 -2.90
CA THR A 69 6.31 1.79 -3.41
C THR A 69 6.01 0.83 -2.27
N VAL A 70 5.00 0.00 -2.49
CA VAL A 70 4.68 -1.14 -1.63
C VAL A 70 5.44 -2.34 -2.16
N GLN A 71 6.45 -2.77 -1.41
CA GLN A 71 7.34 -3.86 -1.75
C GLN A 71 7.56 -4.72 -0.51
N PRO A 72 6.71 -5.74 -0.27
CA PRO A 72 6.92 -6.68 0.83
C PRO A 72 8.28 -7.37 0.74
N PRO A 73 8.80 -7.91 1.85
CA PRO A 73 10.02 -8.72 1.84
C PRO A 73 9.92 -9.86 0.82
N MET A 74 11.03 -10.20 0.16
CA MET A 74 11.10 -11.27 -0.86
C MET A 74 10.67 -12.66 -0.35
N THR A 75 10.63 -12.86 0.97
CA THR A 75 10.13 -14.07 1.62
C THR A 75 8.61 -14.16 1.66
N THR A 76 7.92 -13.04 1.38
CA THR A 76 6.46 -12.99 1.29
C THR A 76 6.03 -13.73 0.02
N ARG A 77 5.23 -14.78 0.20
CA ARG A 77 4.58 -15.51 -0.88
C ARG A 77 3.08 -15.42 -0.68
N LEU A 78 2.40 -14.85 -1.66
CA LEU A 78 0.94 -14.81 -1.68
C LEU A 78 0.46 -16.01 -2.48
N CYS A 79 -0.47 -16.77 -1.92
CA CYS A 79 -1.14 -17.81 -2.68
C CYS A 79 -2.16 -17.18 -3.65
N PRO A 80 -2.54 -17.89 -4.72
CA PRO A 80 -3.64 -17.47 -5.56
C PRO A 80 -4.91 -17.18 -4.75
N GLY A 81 -5.54 -16.04 -5.06
CA GLY A 81 -6.72 -15.56 -4.36
C GLY A 81 -6.86 -14.04 -4.37
N VAL A 82 -7.95 -13.56 -3.77
CA VAL A 82 -8.24 -12.13 -3.65
C VAL A 82 -7.96 -11.68 -2.22
N TYR A 83 -7.18 -10.61 -2.11
CA TYR A 83 -6.83 -9.96 -0.85
C TYR A 83 -7.42 -8.56 -0.84
N ARG A 84 -7.90 -8.12 0.32
CA ARG A 84 -8.23 -6.72 0.56
C ARG A 84 -6.99 -6.00 1.03
N HIS A 85 -6.76 -4.81 0.52
CA HIS A 85 -5.64 -3.99 0.96
C HIS A 85 -6.04 -2.54 1.14
N GLY A 86 -5.18 -1.80 1.84
CA GLY A 86 -5.32 -0.36 1.98
C GLY A 86 -4.10 0.27 2.59
N CYS A 87 -3.94 1.57 2.35
CA CYS A 87 -2.88 2.39 2.91
C CYS A 87 -3.47 3.48 3.79
N ARG A 88 -2.87 3.65 4.98
CA ARG A 88 -3.17 4.71 5.93
C ARG A 88 -1.96 5.60 6.10
N ILE A 89 -2.23 6.88 6.24
CA ILE A 89 -1.25 7.88 6.66
C ILE A 89 -1.65 8.42 8.03
N THR A 90 -0.68 8.69 8.89
CA THR A 90 -0.90 9.32 10.19
C THR A 90 -0.03 10.55 10.28
N GLN A 91 -0.65 11.72 10.44
CA GLN A 91 0.11 12.96 10.62
C GLN A 91 0.86 12.89 11.96
N ILE A 92 2.16 13.12 11.93
CA ILE A 92 3.04 12.93 13.11
C ILE A 92 2.67 13.90 14.23
N ASP A 93 2.46 15.17 13.89
CA ASP A 93 2.20 16.22 14.88
C ASP A 93 0.85 16.07 15.60
N THR A 94 -0.18 15.63 14.89
CA THR A 94 -1.55 15.58 15.43
C THR A 94 -2.02 14.17 15.79
N GLY A 95 -1.29 13.14 15.34
CA GLY A 95 -1.71 11.74 15.45
C GLY A 95 -2.95 11.38 14.63
N LYS A 96 -3.43 12.27 13.75
CA LYS A 96 -4.63 12.01 12.94
C LYS A 96 -4.32 11.02 11.83
N THR A 97 -5.07 9.92 11.81
CA THR A 97 -4.98 8.90 10.78
C THR A 97 -6.05 9.06 9.70
N ILE A 98 -5.66 8.92 8.45
CA ILE A 98 -6.54 8.94 7.28
C ILE A 98 -6.32 7.66 6.48
N GLN A 99 -7.41 7.03 6.05
CA GLN A 99 -7.36 5.95 5.05
C GLN A 99 -7.27 6.60 3.67
N VAL A 100 -6.13 6.43 2.99
CA VAL A 100 -5.88 7.04 1.69
C VAL A 100 -6.60 6.26 0.61
N PHE A 101 -6.30 4.97 0.49
CA PHE A 101 -6.96 4.08 -0.44
C PHE A 101 -7.31 2.76 0.22
N ASP A 102 -8.33 2.11 -0.33
CA ASP A 102 -8.65 0.70 -0.13
C ASP A 102 -8.74 0.02 -1.51
N GLY A 103 -8.80 -1.30 -1.54
CA GLY A 103 -9.15 -2.02 -2.76
C GLY A 103 -8.81 -3.49 -2.68
N THR A 104 -8.45 -4.07 -3.82
CA THR A 104 -8.11 -5.50 -3.90
C THR A 104 -6.78 -5.76 -4.58
N VAL A 105 -6.06 -6.76 -4.07
CA VAL A 105 -4.97 -7.43 -4.77
C VAL A 105 -5.48 -8.79 -5.22
N THR A 106 -5.48 -9.06 -6.51
CA THR A 106 -5.84 -10.35 -7.08
C THR A 106 -4.56 -11.07 -7.48
N VAL A 107 -4.29 -12.21 -6.82
CA VAL A 107 -3.18 -13.08 -7.15
C VAL A 107 -3.71 -14.26 -7.96
N THR A 108 -3.19 -14.46 -9.16
CA THR A 108 -3.50 -15.63 -10.00
C THR A 108 -2.37 -16.65 -9.93
N GLU A 109 -2.66 -17.91 -10.23
CA GLU A 109 -1.62 -18.92 -10.40
C GLU A 109 -0.73 -18.54 -11.59
N GLY A 110 0.58 -18.47 -11.35
CA GLY A 110 1.61 -18.33 -12.37
C GLY A 110 1.76 -19.66 -13.12
N ASN A 111 1.98 -19.58 -14.43
CA ASN A 111 2.19 -20.78 -15.23
C ASN A 111 3.62 -21.31 -15.00
N PHE A 112 3.74 -22.59 -14.62
CA PHE A 112 4.98 -23.37 -14.66
C PHE A 112 5.36 -23.76 -16.09
#